data_AF-A0A936F8X5-F1
#
_entry.id   AF-A0A936F8X5-F1
#
_cell.length_a   1.000
_cell.length_b   1.000
_cell.length_c   1.000
_cell.angle_alpha   90.00
_cell.angle_beta   90.00
_cell.angle_gamma   90.00
#
_symmetry.space_group_name_H-M   'P 1'
#
loop_
_entity.id
_entity.type
_entity.pdbx_description
1 polymer ?
#
loop_
_entity_poly.entity_id
_entity_poly.type
_entity_poly.pdbx_seq_one_letter_code
_entity_poly.pdbx_strand_id
1 'polypeptide(L)'
;MKYWLAASAALAGTAAVAQMSVPAALSVGSMSRASPVLKAERSHENFEPALPFPDQTKAARAKLDALAKKKGRRPNILILVVDDLGYGDVGAYGGGEALGAPTPHIDRLAREGLKLTSTYSQPSCTPTRAALNTGRLPVRTGLLSPVLLNDKADISNEILSAKLLSQAGYSTALSGKWHLGEKEGSRPWQVGFDEFMGFLGVANAYQGRPSQRDRCCQ
;
A
#
# COMPACT_ATOMS: atom_id res chain seq x y z
N MET A 1 -43.17 -35.72 38.08
CA MET A 1 -43.69 -37.11 38.03
C MET A 1 -42.70 -37.95 37.23
N LYS A 2 -42.18 -39.01 37.87
CA LYS A 2 -41.61 -40.26 37.31
C LYS A 2 -40.38 -40.20 36.37
N TYR A 3 -39.27 -40.70 36.92
CA TYR A 3 -38.04 -41.18 36.27
C TYR A 3 -38.30 -42.37 35.32
N TRP A 4 -37.38 -42.63 34.37
CA TRP A 4 -36.97 -43.99 33.99
C TRP A 4 -35.54 -44.06 33.41
N LEU A 5 -34.98 -45.27 33.54
CA LEU A 5 -33.56 -45.67 33.62
C LEU A 5 -32.85 -45.97 32.27
N ALA A 6 -31.52 -46.10 32.40
CA ALA A 6 -30.45 -46.45 31.45
C ALA A 6 -30.58 -47.72 30.59
N ALA A 7 -29.78 -47.77 29.51
CA ALA A 7 -28.97 -48.93 29.14
C ALA A 7 -27.84 -48.57 28.14
N SER A 8 -26.59 -48.81 28.54
CA SER A 8 -25.41 -48.86 27.66
C SER A 8 -25.30 -50.26 27.06
N ALA A 9 -24.97 -50.36 25.78
CA ALA A 9 -24.50 -51.59 25.15
C ALA A 9 -23.23 -51.27 24.34
N ALA A 10 -22.09 -51.74 24.84
CA ALA A 10 -20.85 -51.84 24.08
C ALA A 10 -20.88 -53.16 23.29
N LEU A 11 -20.70 -53.08 21.98
CA LEU A 11 -20.39 -54.22 21.13
C LEU A 11 -19.05 -53.97 20.47
N ALA A 12 -18.04 -54.70 20.94
CA ALA A 12 -16.78 -54.86 20.26
C ALA A 12 -17.01 -55.72 19.00
N GLY A 13 -16.67 -55.15 17.84
CA GLY A 13 -16.69 -55.86 16.57
C GLY A 13 -15.50 -55.39 15.72
N THR A 14 -14.47 -56.22 15.67
CA THR A 14 -13.34 -56.10 14.75
C THR A 14 -13.82 -56.22 13.30
N ALA A 15 -13.55 -55.21 12.47
CA ALA A 15 -13.62 -55.36 11.02
C ALA A 15 -12.54 -54.49 10.35
N ALA A 16 -11.88 -55.12 9.40
CA ALA A 16 -10.61 -54.75 8.81
C ALA A 16 -10.60 -53.42 8.06
N VAL A 17 -9.39 -52.85 8.00
CA VAL A 17 -9.00 -51.73 7.13
C VAL A 17 -9.33 -52.05 5.67
N ALA A 18 -10.16 -51.21 5.06
CA ALA A 18 -10.19 -51.03 3.62
C ALA A 18 -10.05 -49.53 3.35
N GLN A 19 -8.83 -49.11 3.00
CA GLN A 19 -8.58 -47.80 2.41
C GLN A 19 -9.40 -47.69 1.13
N MET A 20 -10.49 -46.92 1.16
CA MET A 20 -11.08 -46.40 -0.07
C MET A 20 -10.33 -45.13 -0.44
N SER A 21 -9.32 -45.32 -1.28
CA SER A 21 -8.68 -44.30 -2.07
C SER A 21 -9.73 -43.50 -2.83
N VAL A 22 -9.94 -42.24 -2.43
CA VAL A 22 -10.60 -41.27 -3.29
C VAL A 22 -9.59 -40.91 -4.39
N PRO A 23 -9.87 -41.21 -5.67
CA PRO A 23 -8.95 -40.91 -6.75
C PRO A 23 -8.69 -39.41 -6.82
N ALA A 24 -7.43 -39.07 -7.12
CA ALA A 24 -6.90 -37.73 -7.35
C ALA A 24 -7.50 -37.07 -8.61
N ALA A 25 -8.80 -36.80 -8.56
CA ALA A 25 -9.56 -36.15 -9.61
C ALA A 25 -10.66 -35.25 -9.01
N LEU A 26 -10.33 -34.52 -7.94
CA LEU A 26 -10.87 -33.17 -7.81
C LEU A 26 -10.09 -32.34 -8.81
N SER A 27 -10.64 -32.33 -10.02
CA SER A 27 -10.19 -31.54 -11.14
C SER A 27 -9.86 -30.13 -10.67
N VAL A 28 -8.81 -29.59 -11.27
CA VAL A 28 -8.59 -28.16 -11.38
C VAL A 28 -9.88 -27.58 -11.98
N GLY A 29 -10.84 -27.31 -11.11
CA GLY A 29 -12.06 -26.62 -11.43
C GLY A 29 -11.63 -25.25 -11.87
N SER A 30 -11.53 -25.09 -13.19
CA SER A 30 -11.40 -23.84 -13.90
C SER A 30 -12.16 -22.76 -13.14
N MET A 31 -11.45 -21.96 -12.36
CA MET A 31 -11.96 -20.69 -11.84
C MET A 31 -11.98 -19.65 -12.97
N SER A 32 -12.28 -20.05 -14.20
CA SER A 32 -12.76 -19.14 -15.21
C SER A 32 -14.26 -18.97 -15.00
N ARG A 33 -14.63 -18.24 -13.96
CA ARG A 33 -15.91 -17.55 -13.95
C ARG A 33 -15.74 -16.37 -14.91
N ALA A 34 -15.77 -16.65 -16.21
CA ALA A 34 -15.66 -15.64 -17.25
C ALA A 34 -16.88 -14.72 -17.12
N SER A 35 -16.71 -13.59 -16.44
CA SER A 35 -17.69 -12.53 -16.49
C SER A 35 -17.73 -12.00 -17.93
N PRO A 36 -18.90 -11.97 -18.60
CA PRO A 36 -18.99 -11.60 -20.01
C PRO A 36 -18.63 -10.14 -20.31
N VAL A 37 -18.27 -9.34 -19.29
CA VAL A 37 -18.10 -7.88 -19.41
C VAL A 37 -16.68 -7.41 -19.07
N LEU A 38 -15.91 -8.17 -18.28
CA LEU A 38 -14.61 -7.71 -17.77
C LEU A 38 -13.64 -8.89 -17.63
N LYS A 39 -12.58 -8.90 -18.44
CA LYS A 39 -11.50 -9.88 -18.38
C LYS A 39 -10.27 -9.24 -17.77
N ALA A 40 -9.83 -9.75 -16.62
CA ALA A 40 -8.56 -9.36 -16.05
C ALA A 40 -7.41 -9.96 -16.88
N GLU A 41 -6.42 -9.13 -17.20
CA GLU A 41 -5.27 -9.53 -17.99
C GLU A 41 -4.00 -9.31 -17.18
N ARG A 42 -3.09 -10.28 -17.26
CA ARG A 42 -1.77 -10.18 -16.64
C ARG A 42 -0.80 -9.65 -17.69
N SER A 43 -0.39 -8.39 -17.54
CA SER A 43 0.52 -7.75 -18.50
C SER A 43 1.99 -8.17 -18.34
N HIS A 44 2.40 -8.59 -17.15
CA HIS A 44 3.78 -8.98 -16.81
C HIS A 44 3.77 -10.16 -15.84
N GLU A 45 4.83 -10.98 -15.87
CA GLU A 45 4.97 -12.15 -14.99
C GLU A 45 4.90 -11.81 -13.49
N ASN A 46 5.28 -10.59 -13.09
CA ASN A 46 5.29 -10.20 -11.68
C ASN A 46 4.03 -9.43 -11.24
N PHE A 47 3.07 -9.21 -12.13
CA PHE A 47 1.86 -8.43 -11.82
C PHE A 47 0.68 -9.35 -11.50
N GLU A 48 -0.23 -8.87 -10.65
CA GLU A 48 -1.54 -9.49 -10.52
C GLU A 48 -2.38 -9.18 -11.77
N PRO A 49 -3.29 -10.08 -12.19
CA PRO A 49 -4.24 -9.78 -13.26
C PRO A 49 -5.05 -8.53 -12.95
N ALA A 50 -5.10 -7.58 -13.89
CA ALA A 50 -5.80 -6.31 -13.73
C ALA A 50 -6.77 -6.07 -14.90
N LEU A 51 -7.82 -5.28 -14.67
CA LEU A 51 -8.74 -4.88 -15.72
C LEU A 51 -8.08 -3.83 -16.64
N PRO A 52 -7.96 -4.09 -17.96
CA PRO A 52 -7.37 -3.12 -18.87
C PRO A 52 -8.36 -1.98 -19.18
N PHE A 53 -7.88 -0.73 -19.19
CA PHE A 53 -8.64 0.45 -19.62
C PHE A 53 -7.85 1.19 -20.71
N PRO A 54 -7.84 0.67 -21.96
CA PRO A 54 -6.98 1.19 -23.03
C PRO A 54 -7.29 2.64 -23.41
N ASP A 55 -8.58 3.00 -23.47
CA ASP A 55 -8.99 4.38 -23.81
C ASP A 55 -8.57 5.39 -22.74
N GLN A 56 -8.69 5.02 -21.46
CA GLN A 56 -8.23 5.86 -20.35
C GLN A 56 -6.70 6.01 -20.39
N THR A 57 -5.99 4.93 -20.71
CA THR A 57 -4.53 4.92 -20.83
C THR A 57 -4.08 5.82 -21.99
N LYS A 58 -4.76 5.74 -23.14
CA LYS A 58 -4.52 6.60 -24.31
C LYS A 58 -4.78 8.07 -23.98
N ALA A 59 -5.89 8.37 -23.31
CA ALA A 59 -6.23 9.73 -22.88
C ALA A 59 -5.21 10.30 -21.88
N ALA A 60 -4.75 9.48 -20.92
CA ALA A 60 -3.73 9.87 -19.96
C ALA A 60 -2.40 10.18 -20.65
N ARG A 61 -1.94 9.33 -21.57
CA ARG A 61 -0.72 9.55 -22.35
C ARG A 61 -0.79 10.84 -23.16
N ALA A 62 -1.88 11.06 -23.89
CA ALA A 62 -2.07 12.28 -24.68
C ALA A 62 -1.99 13.55 -23.81
N LYS A 63 -2.55 13.52 -22.60
CA LYS A 63 -2.43 14.65 -21.63
C LYS A 63 -1.00 14.85 -21.16
N LEU A 64 -0.27 13.78 -20.85
CA LEU A 64 1.13 13.85 -20.42
C LEU A 64 2.03 14.40 -21.53
N ASP A 65 1.83 13.96 -22.78
CA ASP A 65 2.58 14.45 -23.94
C ASP A 65 2.31 15.93 -24.21
N ALA A 66 1.05 16.37 -24.10
CA ALA A 66 0.68 17.77 -24.23
C ALA A 66 1.32 18.64 -23.12
N LEU A 67 1.37 18.14 -21.88
CA LEU A 67 2.05 18.82 -20.77
C LEU A 67 3.55 18.91 -20.99
N ALA A 68 4.19 17.82 -21.42
CA ALA A 68 5.60 17.78 -21.74
C ALA A 68 5.95 18.78 -22.85
N LYS A 69 5.14 18.82 -23.93
CA LYS A 69 5.30 19.80 -25.02
C LYS A 69 5.14 21.23 -24.54
N LYS A 70 4.18 21.49 -23.64
CA LYS A 70 3.91 22.84 -23.11
C LYS A 70 4.98 23.34 -22.14
N LYS A 71 5.57 22.46 -21.33
CA LYS A 71 6.49 22.84 -20.23
C LYS A 71 7.96 22.56 -20.53
N GLY A 72 8.27 21.84 -21.62
CA GLY A 72 9.62 21.43 -21.97
C GLY A 72 10.26 20.44 -21.00
N ARG A 73 9.47 19.90 -20.05
CA ARG A 73 9.92 18.95 -19.03
C ARG A 73 8.78 18.04 -18.61
N ARG A 74 9.12 16.89 -18.02
CA ARG A 74 8.15 15.97 -17.41
C ARG A 74 7.46 16.63 -16.20
N PRO A 75 6.20 16.26 -15.88
CA PRO A 75 5.47 16.86 -14.77
C PRO A 75 6.08 16.45 -13.42
N ASN A 76 6.03 17.35 -12.44
CA ASN A 76 6.41 17.03 -11.06
C ASN A 76 5.33 16.17 -10.39
N ILE A 77 5.75 15.28 -9.50
CA ILE A 77 4.86 14.43 -8.71
C ILE A 77 4.97 14.87 -7.25
N LEU A 78 3.84 15.25 -6.65
CA LEU A 78 3.75 15.59 -5.23
C LEU A 78 2.68 14.71 -4.58
N ILE A 79 3.09 13.99 -3.53
CA ILE A 79 2.19 13.14 -2.75
C ILE A 79 2.10 13.74 -1.35
N LEU A 80 0.90 14.16 -0.95
CA LEU A 80 0.61 14.66 0.39
C LEU A 80 -0.14 13.57 1.15
N VAL A 81 0.44 13.12 2.26
CA VAL A 81 -0.15 12.13 3.16
C VAL A 81 -0.34 12.77 4.52
N VAL A 82 -1.60 12.84 4.97
CA VAL A 82 -1.96 13.33 6.30
C VAL A 82 -2.10 12.13 7.23
N ASP A 83 -1.49 12.19 8.42
CA ASP A 83 -1.58 11.14 9.43
C ASP A 83 -2.90 11.30 10.20
N ASP A 84 -3.62 10.21 10.40
CA ASP A 84 -4.86 10.12 11.18
C ASP A 84 -5.98 11.10 10.78
N LEU A 85 -6.08 11.42 9.47
CA LEU A 85 -7.18 12.23 8.92
C LEU A 85 -8.43 11.38 8.69
N GLY A 86 -9.53 11.75 9.33
CA GLY A 86 -10.86 11.16 9.12
C GLY A 86 -11.47 11.53 7.78
N TYR A 87 -12.31 10.65 7.23
CA TYR A 87 -12.98 10.88 5.94
C TYR A 87 -13.80 12.17 5.93
N GLY A 88 -14.51 12.44 7.02
CA GLY A 88 -15.38 13.60 7.17
C GLY A 88 -14.70 14.84 7.73
N ASP A 89 -13.36 14.88 7.85
CA ASP A 89 -12.69 16.00 8.52
C ASP A 89 -12.56 17.23 7.61
N VAL A 90 -12.32 17.02 6.31
CA VAL A 90 -12.11 18.11 5.34
C VAL A 90 -13.42 18.54 4.68
N GLY A 91 -13.54 19.83 4.36
CA GLY A 91 -14.73 20.43 3.74
C GLY A 91 -15.14 19.74 2.43
N ALA A 92 -14.17 19.28 1.64
CA ALA A 92 -14.40 18.55 0.39
C ALA A 92 -15.24 17.26 0.56
N TYR A 93 -15.30 16.68 1.76
CA TYR A 93 -16.10 15.50 2.12
C TYR A 93 -17.20 15.79 3.16
N GLY A 94 -17.55 17.06 3.36
CA GLY A 94 -18.66 17.48 4.22
C GLY A 94 -18.27 17.95 5.62
N GLY A 95 -16.98 17.92 5.97
CA GLY A 95 -16.45 18.44 7.22
C GLY A 95 -16.04 19.91 7.14
N GLY A 96 -14.80 20.18 7.56
CA GLY A 96 -14.17 21.48 7.45
C GLY A 96 -14.85 22.51 8.33
N GLU A 97 -15.42 23.54 7.70
CA GLU A 97 -16.15 24.61 8.39
C GLU A 97 -17.33 24.07 9.23
N ALA A 98 -18.00 23.01 8.78
CA ALA A 98 -19.09 22.38 9.53
C ALA A 98 -18.63 21.77 10.87
N LEU A 99 -17.35 21.41 10.99
CA LEU A 99 -16.72 20.89 12.20
C LEU A 99 -15.93 21.96 12.97
N GLY A 100 -15.96 23.21 12.53
CA GLY A 100 -15.17 24.31 13.12
C GLY A 100 -13.70 24.34 12.71
N ALA A 101 -13.30 23.55 11.70
CA ALA A 101 -11.92 23.48 11.20
C ALA A 101 -11.87 23.73 9.68
N PRO A 102 -12.03 24.98 9.19
CA PRO A 102 -12.06 25.27 7.76
C PRO A 102 -10.80 24.80 7.01
N THR A 103 -10.98 24.16 5.84
CA THR A 103 -9.89 23.62 5.01
C THR A 103 -9.83 24.25 3.61
N PRO A 104 -9.78 25.60 3.49
CA PRO A 104 -10.05 26.30 2.23
C PRO A 104 -9.10 25.92 1.08
N HIS A 105 -7.83 25.63 1.38
CA HIS A 105 -6.84 25.24 0.37
C HIS A 105 -7.04 23.79 -0.11
N ILE A 106 -7.37 22.87 0.79
CA ILE A 106 -7.67 21.47 0.43
C ILE A 106 -8.96 21.43 -0.39
N ASP A 107 -9.97 22.19 0.02
CA ASP A 107 -11.25 22.26 -0.68
C ASP A 107 -11.10 22.87 -2.07
N ARG A 108 -10.21 23.86 -2.23
CA ARG A 108 -9.86 24.41 -3.54
C ARG A 108 -9.22 23.35 -4.45
N LEU A 109 -8.26 22.58 -3.96
CA LEU A 109 -7.64 21.48 -4.73
C LEU A 109 -8.68 20.45 -5.17
N ALA A 110 -9.64 20.12 -4.30
CA ALA A 110 -10.71 19.19 -4.63
C ALA A 110 -11.69 19.75 -5.68
N ARG A 111 -11.99 21.05 -5.65
CA ARG A 111 -12.85 21.72 -6.65
C ARG A 111 -12.18 21.88 -8.01
N GLU A 112 -10.88 22.18 -8.03
CA GLU A 112 -10.12 22.42 -9.27
C GLU A 112 -9.57 21.11 -9.89
N GLY A 113 -9.66 20.00 -9.16
CA GLY A 113 -9.06 18.72 -9.54
C GLY A 113 -10.05 17.55 -9.61
N LEU A 114 -9.54 16.35 -9.33
CA LEU A 114 -10.34 15.13 -9.24
C LEU A 114 -10.52 14.75 -7.77
N LYS A 115 -11.78 14.61 -7.34
CA LYS A 115 -12.15 14.09 -6.02
C LYS A 115 -12.52 12.62 -6.12
N LEU A 116 -11.96 11.78 -5.25
CA LEU A 116 -12.21 10.34 -5.21
C LEU A 116 -13.02 9.97 -3.97
N THR A 117 -14.26 9.52 -4.15
CA THR A 117 -15.13 9.13 -3.02
C THR A 117 -14.84 7.72 -2.49
N SER A 118 -14.16 6.89 -3.29
CA SER A 118 -13.81 5.50 -2.99
C SER A 118 -12.29 5.32 -3.09
N THR A 119 -11.57 5.71 -2.04
CA THR A 119 -10.11 5.58 -1.92
C THR A 119 -9.80 4.91 -0.60
N TYR A 120 -8.98 3.85 -0.61
CA TYR A 120 -8.77 2.99 0.55
C TYR A 120 -7.30 2.96 0.96
N SER A 121 -7.05 3.03 2.26
CA SER A 121 -5.75 2.81 2.88
C SER A 121 -5.76 1.51 3.69
N GLN A 122 -4.61 1.16 4.27
CA GLN A 122 -4.58 0.16 5.33
C GLN A 122 -5.08 0.80 6.64
N PRO A 123 -5.53 0.00 7.62
CA PRO A 123 -6.09 0.53 8.87
C PRO A 123 -5.06 1.22 9.77
N SER A 124 -3.77 1.22 9.40
CA SER A 124 -2.73 1.91 10.17
C SER A 124 -1.62 2.51 9.29
N CYS A 125 -0.80 3.35 9.91
CA CYS A 125 0.23 4.17 9.29
C CYS A 125 1.33 3.37 8.59
N THR A 126 2.04 2.46 9.29
CA THR A 126 3.15 1.68 8.69
C THR A 126 2.69 0.85 7.48
N PRO A 127 1.62 0.03 7.56
CA PRO A 127 1.19 -0.77 6.41
C PRO A 127 0.74 0.12 5.24
N THR A 128 0.08 1.25 5.50
CA THR A 128 -0.30 2.21 4.45
C THR A 128 0.93 2.80 3.76
N ARG A 129 1.92 3.26 4.53
CA ARG A 129 3.17 3.83 3.99
C ARG A 129 3.97 2.78 3.21
N ALA A 130 3.99 1.53 3.68
CA ALA A 130 4.66 0.43 2.99
C ALA A 130 4.01 0.17 1.64
N ALA A 131 2.67 0.07 1.61
CA ALA A 131 1.91 -0.13 0.38
C ALA A 131 2.05 1.04 -0.59
N LEU A 132 2.03 2.27 -0.10
CA LEU A 132 2.21 3.48 -0.91
C LEU A 132 3.59 3.51 -1.59
N ASN A 133 4.65 3.18 -0.86
CA ASN A 133 6.01 3.27 -1.38
C ASN A 133 6.40 2.08 -2.26
N THR A 134 5.91 0.87 -1.97
CA THR A 134 6.26 -0.35 -2.72
C THR A 134 5.27 -0.70 -3.82
N GLY A 135 4.05 -0.16 -3.78
CA GLY A 135 2.95 -0.57 -4.66
C GLY A 135 2.45 -1.99 -4.37
N ARG A 136 2.79 -2.58 -3.23
CA ARG A 136 2.47 -3.96 -2.85
C ARG A 136 1.60 -4.00 -1.61
N LEU A 137 0.75 -5.01 -1.49
CA LEU A 137 0.00 -5.25 -0.25
C LEU A 137 0.99 -5.51 0.90
N PRO A 138 0.71 -5.02 2.12
CA PRO A 138 1.65 -5.13 3.25
C PRO A 138 1.99 -6.58 3.64
N VAL A 139 1.13 -7.54 3.34
CA VAL A 139 1.41 -8.98 3.51
C VAL A 139 2.65 -9.44 2.75
N ARG A 140 3.02 -8.73 1.67
CA ARG A 140 4.21 -9.04 0.87
C ARG A 140 5.49 -8.45 1.46
N THR A 141 5.40 -7.37 2.21
CA THR A 141 6.55 -6.72 2.88
C THR A 141 6.72 -7.21 4.31
N GLY A 142 5.70 -7.82 4.91
CA GLY A 142 5.67 -8.24 6.31
C GLY A 142 5.33 -7.13 7.30
N LEU A 143 5.16 -5.88 6.83
CA LEU A 143 4.81 -4.72 7.66
C LEU A 143 3.29 -4.65 7.88
N LEU A 144 2.76 -5.58 8.67
CA LEU A 144 1.31 -5.75 8.90
C LEU A 144 0.74 -4.88 10.03
N SER A 145 1.61 -4.44 10.95
CA SER A 145 1.22 -3.68 12.14
C SER A 145 2.03 -2.38 12.24
N PRO A 146 1.56 -1.39 13.01
CA PRO A 146 2.34 -0.19 13.30
C PRO A 146 3.68 -0.57 13.91
N VAL A 147 4.76 -0.06 13.32
CA VAL A 147 6.12 -0.28 13.82
C VAL A 147 6.31 0.56 15.06
N LEU A 148 6.60 -0.07 16.18
CA LEU A 148 6.85 0.59 17.46
C LEU A 148 8.34 0.90 17.62
N LEU A 149 8.67 1.64 18.69
CA LEU A 149 10.06 1.91 19.04
C LEU A 149 10.80 0.57 19.26
N ASN A 150 11.96 0.40 18.63
CA ASN A 150 12.78 -0.83 18.60
C ASN A 150 12.21 -2.01 17.78
N ASP A 151 11.16 -1.81 16.97
CA ASP A 151 10.71 -2.86 16.07
C ASP A 151 11.72 -3.12 14.93
N LYS A 152 11.77 -4.39 14.50
CA LYS A 152 12.66 -4.87 13.43
C LYS A 152 12.08 -4.61 12.04
N ALA A 153 11.41 -3.48 11.85
CA ALA A 153 10.88 -3.11 10.55
C ALA A 153 12.03 -2.99 9.54
N ASP A 154 11.90 -3.71 8.44
CA ASP A 154 12.92 -3.80 7.42
C ASP A 154 12.28 -3.70 6.04
N ILE A 155 12.61 -2.62 5.32
CA ILE A 155 12.18 -2.37 3.95
C ILE A 155 13.37 -2.41 2.97
N SER A 156 14.55 -2.81 3.44
CA SER A 156 15.80 -2.75 2.67
C SER A 156 15.82 -3.61 1.41
N ASN A 157 15.02 -4.68 1.38
CA ASN A 157 14.93 -5.61 0.25
C ASN A 157 13.86 -5.22 -0.79
N GLU A 158 13.09 -4.14 -0.55
CA GLU A 158 12.04 -3.71 -1.46
C GLU A 158 12.53 -2.60 -2.41
N ILE A 159 11.93 -2.55 -3.60
CA ILE A 159 12.15 -1.46 -4.55
C ILE A 159 11.04 -0.45 -4.34
N LEU A 160 11.40 0.76 -3.90
CA LEU A 160 10.45 1.83 -3.67
C LEU A 160 10.24 2.68 -4.92
N SER A 161 9.06 3.32 -4.98
CA SER A 161 8.68 4.27 -6.01
C SER A 161 9.71 5.40 -6.18
N ALA A 162 10.33 5.87 -5.08
CA ALA A 162 11.41 6.84 -5.12
C ALA A 162 12.61 6.36 -5.96
N LYS A 163 13.06 5.12 -5.77
CA LYS A 163 14.17 4.54 -6.55
C LYS A 163 13.83 4.46 -8.03
N LEU A 164 12.60 4.06 -8.37
CA LEU A 164 12.13 4.00 -9.76
C LEU A 164 12.04 5.40 -10.39
N LEU A 165 11.58 6.39 -9.64
CA LEU A 165 11.50 7.78 -10.10
C LEU A 165 12.89 8.39 -10.28
N SER A 166 13.83 8.11 -9.37
CA SER A 166 15.23 8.54 -9.49
C SER A 166 15.89 7.97 -10.76
N GLN A 167 15.69 6.67 -11.03
CA GLN A 167 16.14 6.03 -12.28
C GLN A 167 15.50 6.64 -13.54
N ALA A 168 14.28 7.19 -13.42
CA ALA A 168 13.60 7.90 -14.50
C ALA A 168 14.04 9.37 -14.64
N GLY A 169 15.01 9.84 -13.85
CA GLY A 169 15.59 11.18 -13.90
C GLY A 169 14.91 12.22 -13.01
N TYR A 170 14.10 11.81 -12.03
CA TYR A 170 13.53 12.73 -11.05
C TYR A 170 14.45 12.92 -9.85
N SER A 171 14.53 14.13 -9.33
CA SER A 171 15.04 14.36 -7.97
C SER A 171 13.94 14.02 -6.96
N THR A 172 14.28 13.21 -5.96
CA THR A 172 13.33 12.66 -5.01
C THR A 172 13.60 13.18 -3.60
N ALA A 173 12.54 13.64 -2.94
CA ALA A 173 12.63 14.16 -1.58
C ALA A 173 11.48 13.63 -0.73
N LEU A 174 11.75 13.33 0.54
CA LEU A 174 10.73 13.01 1.53
C LEU A 174 10.82 13.98 2.70
N SER A 175 9.68 14.55 3.09
CA SER A 175 9.57 15.38 4.29
C SER A 175 8.54 14.85 5.26
N GLY A 176 8.89 14.85 6.55
CA GLY A 176 8.02 14.40 7.64
C GLY A 176 8.24 12.94 8.04
N LYS A 177 7.15 12.22 8.25
CA LYS A 177 7.16 10.90 8.89
C LYS A 177 7.53 9.78 7.92
N TRP A 178 8.58 9.01 8.24
CA TRP A 178 8.97 7.83 7.48
C TRP A 178 8.20 6.57 7.91
N HIS A 179 8.44 6.09 9.13
CA HIS A 179 7.73 5.00 9.79
C HIS A 179 7.79 3.64 9.06
N LEU A 180 8.85 3.37 8.30
CA LEU A 180 9.14 2.09 7.63
C LEU A 180 10.43 1.42 8.09
N GLY A 181 10.96 1.84 9.24
CA GLY A 181 12.15 1.26 9.87
C GLY A 181 13.31 2.25 10.00
N GLU A 182 14.04 2.10 11.10
CA GLU A 182 15.19 2.95 11.45
C GLU A 182 16.54 2.25 11.21
N LYS A 183 16.49 0.94 10.97
CA LYS A 183 17.63 0.07 10.69
C LYS A 183 18.38 0.57 9.46
N GLU A 184 19.70 0.42 9.49
CA GLU A 184 20.55 0.61 8.32
C GLU A 184 20.05 -0.23 7.12
N GLY A 185 19.99 0.40 5.95
CA GLY A 185 19.40 -0.15 4.74
C GLY A 185 17.90 0.14 4.57
N SER A 186 17.18 0.51 5.64
CA SER A 186 15.75 0.85 5.59
C SER A 186 15.45 2.35 5.67
N ARG A 187 16.48 3.18 5.83
CA ARG A 187 16.33 4.64 5.96
C ARG A 187 16.03 5.27 4.60
N PRO A 188 15.28 6.39 4.52
CA PRO A 188 14.83 6.99 3.26
C PRO A 188 15.94 7.18 2.22
N TRP A 189 17.10 7.68 2.65
CA TRP A 189 18.25 7.95 1.77
C TRP A 189 19.01 6.70 1.29
N GLN A 190 18.62 5.52 1.78
CA GLN A 190 19.21 4.24 1.38
C GLN A 190 18.29 3.46 0.45
N VAL A 191 17.01 3.82 0.43
CA VAL A 191 15.96 3.14 -0.34
C VAL A 191 15.41 3.98 -1.50
N GLY A 192 16.09 5.09 -1.82
CA GLY A 192 15.90 5.80 -3.08
C GLY A 192 15.52 7.27 -2.98
N PHE A 193 15.39 7.86 -1.80
CA PHE A 193 15.19 9.31 -1.66
C PHE A 193 16.54 10.06 -1.67
N ASP A 194 16.70 11.05 -2.54
CA ASP A 194 17.92 11.86 -2.61
C ASP A 194 18.03 12.81 -1.40
N GLU A 195 16.88 13.33 -0.96
CA GLU A 195 16.74 14.24 0.17
C GLU A 195 15.74 13.73 1.22
N PHE A 196 16.05 13.96 2.49
CA PHE A 196 15.17 13.65 3.60
C PHE A 196 15.24 14.71 4.70
N MET A 197 14.07 15.15 5.16
CA MET A 197 13.91 16.06 6.29
C MET A 197 12.69 15.67 7.11
N GLY A 198 12.88 15.00 8.25
CA GLY A 198 11.76 14.41 8.97
C GLY A 198 12.20 13.41 10.01
N PHE A 199 11.32 12.56 10.50
CA PHE A 199 11.67 11.61 11.56
C PHE A 199 11.38 10.18 11.14
N LEU A 200 12.20 9.25 11.63
CA LEU A 200 12.15 7.85 11.22
C LEU A 200 11.02 7.06 11.91
N GLY A 201 10.78 7.35 13.18
CA GLY A 201 9.88 6.58 14.06
C GLY A 201 8.42 7.07 14.14
N VAL A 202 7.74 6.67 15.21
CA VAL A 202 6.30 6.89 15.46
C VAL A 202 5.97 8.38 15.67
N ALA A 203 6.72 9.03 16.56
CA ALA A 203 6.63 10.44 16.90
C ALA A 203 8.01 10.86 17.43
N ASN A 204 8.78 11.62 16.65
CA ASN A 204 10.12 12.06 17.02
C ASN A 204 10.39 13.45 16.42
N ALA A 205 11.43 14.14 16.93
CA ALA A 205 11.89 15.41 16.39
C ALA A 205 12.42 15.27 14.95
N TYR A 206 12.25 16.32 14.12
CA TYR A 206 12.77 16.36 12.75
C TYR A 206 14.28 16.08 12.72
N GLN A 207 14.66 15.01 12.03
CA GLN A 207 16.03 14.61 11.69
C GLN A 207 16.30 14.99 10.23
N GLY A 208 17.37 15.75 10.00
CA GLY A 208 17.91 15.96 8.65
C GLY A 208 18.86 14.83 8.27
N ARG A 209 19.11 14.65 6.96
CA ARG A 209 20.27 13.90 6.50
C ARG A 209 21.56 14.49 7.13
N PRO A 210 22.47 13.69 7.71
CA PRO A 210 23.80 14.19 8.05
C PRO A 210 24.44 14.80 6.81
N SER A 211 24.92 16.03 6.91
CA SER A 211 25.46 16.75 5.75
C SER A 211 26.61 15.96 5.13
N GLN A 212 26.78 16.00 3.80
CA GLN A 212 27.94 15.37 3.17
C GLN A 212 29.30 15.94 3.63
N ARG A 213 29.33 17.03 4.43
CA ARG A 213 30.57 17.56 5.01
C ARG A 213 31.18 16.66 6.08
N ASP A 214 30.39 15.76 6.67
CA ASP A 214 30.85 14.88 7.76
C ASP A 214 31.50 13.58 7.25
N ARG A 215 31.70 13.46 5.92
CA ARG A 215 32.39 12.32 5.26
C ARG A 215 33.81 12.63 4.78
N CYS A 216 34.27 13.87 4.91
CA CYS A 216 35.70 14.16 4.77
C CYS A 216 36.32 13.99 6.16
N CYS A 217 37.22 13.02 6.31
CA CYS A 217 37.92 12.62 7.55
C CYS A 217 37.24 11.47 8.33
N GLN A 218 37.11 10.31 7.70
CA GLN A 218 37.45 9.03 8.32
C GLN A 218 38.21 8.17 7.32
#